data_AF-A0A3C1WMH0-F1
#
_entry.id   AF-A0A3C1WMH0-F1
#
_cell.length_a   1.000
_cell.length_b   1.000
_cell.length_c   1.000
_cell.angle_alpha   90.00
_cell.angle_beta   90.00
_cell.angle_gamma   90.00
#
_symmetry.space_group_name_H-M   'P 1'
#
loop_
_entity.id
_entity.type
_entity.pdbx_description
1 polymer ?
#
loop_
_entity_poly.entity_id
_entity_poly.type
_entity_poly.pdbx_seq_one_letter_code
_entity_poly.pdbx_strand_id
1 'polypeptide(L)' 'MKLFTQEDLVRFIYNETSEEESLEIKKALLENLDLAKAYQGMLTVKDELEQGKLNPSDSSIDIILQYSREQVNTESHSE' A
#
# COMPACT_ATOMS: atom_id res chain seq x y z
N MET A 1 29.51 -3.33 -2.73
CA MET A 1 28.34 -2.90 -3.53
C MET A 1 27.23 -3.91 -3.28
N LYS A 2 26.11 -3.47 -2.71
CA LYS A 2 24.94 -4.32 -2.50
C LYS A 2 24.13 -4.32 -3.81
N LEU A 3 23.77 -5.50 -4.30
CA LEU A 3 22.92 -5.65 -5.48
C LEU A 3 21.48 -5.79 -5.00
N PHE A 4 20.61 -4.89 -5.43
CA PHE A 4 19.18 -4.93 -5.13
C PHE A 4 18.44 -5.67 -6.25
N THR A 5 17.46 -6.47 -5.83
CA THR A 5 16.61 -7.27 -6.69
C THR A 5 15.26 -6.59 -6.92
N GLN A 6 14.44 -7.16 -7.80
CA GLN A 6 13.04 -6.73 -7.96
C GLN A 6 12.22 -6.92 -6.68
N GLU A 7 12.49 -7.98 -5.91
CA GLU A 7 11.83 -8.24 -4.62
C GLU A 7 12.09 -7.10 -3.62
N ASP A 8 13.33 -6.61 -3.58
CA ASP A 8 13.69 -5.47 -2.72
C ASP A 8 12.94 -4.20 -3.13
N LEU A 9 12.73 -3.98 -4.43
CA LEU A 9 11.94 -2.85 -4.94
C LEU A 9 10.45 -2.99 -4.59
N VAL A 10 9.88 -4.20 -4.65
CA VAL A 10 8.49 -4.44 -4.24
C VAL A 10 8.30 -4.10 -2.77
N ARG A 11 9.14 -4.67 -1.89
CA ARG A 11 9.13 -4.34 -0.46
C ARG A 11 9.27 -2.84 -0.22
N PHE A 12 10.18 -2.18 -0.95
CA PHE A 12 10.40 -0.74 -0.84
C PHE A 12 9.17 0.08 -1.27
N ILE A 13 8.49 -0.28 -2.35
CA ILE A 13 7.26 0.38 -2.82
C ILE A 13 6.14 0.30 -1.77
N TYR A 14 6.04 -0.81 -1.05
CA TYR A 14 5.04 -1.03 -0.01
C TYR A 14 5.49 -0.61 1.40
N ASN A 15 6.64 0.07 1.53
CA ASN A 15 7.23 0.49 2.80
C ASN A 15 7.53 -0.67 3.78
N GLU A 16 7.90 -1.83 3.25
CA GLU A 16 8.26 -3.06 3.99
C GLU A 16 9.79 -3.22 4.16
N THR A 17 10.51 -2.11 4.09
CA THR A 17 11.96 -2.02 4.26
C THR A 17 12.30 -1.24 5.51
N SER A 18 13.41 -1.59 6.16
CA SER A 18 13.94 -0.77 7.25
C SER A 18 14.39 0.62 6.74
N GLU A 19 14.59 1.58 7.63
CA GLU A 19 15.10 2.91 7.24
C GLU A 19 16.47 2.83 6.55
N GLU A 20 17.33 1.94 7.07
CA GLU A 20 18.66 1.68 6.50
C GLU A 20 18.54 1.08 5.09
N GLU A 21 17.74 0.03 4.92
CA GLU A 21 17.49 -0.60 3.61
C GLU A 21 16.92 0.43 2.62
N SER A 22 15.97 1.25 3.06
CA SER A 22 15.34 2.29 2.25
C SER A 22 16.37 3.33 1.76
N LEU A 23 17.33 3.70 2.60
CA LEU A 23 18.39 4.62 2.25
C LEU A 23 19.36 4.01 1.24
N GLU A 24 19.74 2.75 1.42
CA GLU A 24 20.61 2.03 0.48
C GLU A 24 19.95 1.83 -0.88
N ILE A 25 18.66 1.48 -0.92
CA ILE A 25 17.88 1.35 -2.16
C ILE A 25 17.83 2.69 -2.90
N LYS A 26 17.55 3.79 -2.20
CA LYS A 26 17.56 5.15 -2.78
C LYS A 26 18.91 5.47 -3.43
N LYS A 27 20.03 5.14 -2.79
CA LYS A 27 21.36 5.33 -3.37
C LYS A 27 21.56 4.49 -4.62
N ALA A 28 21.19 3.21 -4.59
CA ALA A 28 21.32 2.31 -5.73
C ALA A 28 20.47 2.76 -6.93
N LEU A 29 19.27 3.31 -6.70
CA LEU A 29 18.42 3.88 -7.75
C LEU A 29 19.07 5.09 -8.45
N LEU A 30 19.92 5.87 -7.76
CA LEU A 30 20.63 7.00 -8.36
C LEU A 30 21.81 6.55 -9.24
N GLU A 31 22.42 5.41 -8.93
CA GLU A 31 23.63 4.91 -9.57
C GLU A 31 23.35 3.87 -10.66
N ASN A 32 22.20 3.19 -10.61
CA ASN A 32 21.84 2.12 -11.54
C ASN A 32 20.57 2.46 -12.34
N LEU A 33 20.77 2.85 -13.60
CA LEU A 33 19.69 3.24 -14.51
C LEU A 33 18.69 2.09 -14.79
N ASP A 34 19.14 0.85 -14.88
CA ASP A 34 18.24 -0.28 -15.16
C ASP A 34 17.37 -0.60 -13.94
N LEU A 35 17.92 -0.48 -12.74
CA LEU A 35 17.16 -0.59 -11.50
C LEU A 35 16.13 0.54 -11.37
N ALA A 36 16.52 1.77 -11.73
CA ALA A 36 15.61 2.92 -11.75
C ALA A 36 14.44 2.75 -12.74
N LYS A 37 14.72 2.21 -13.94
CA LYS A 37 13.69 1.87 -14.93
C LYS A 37 12.73 0.80 -14.41
N ALA A 38 13.26 -0.26 -13.78
CA ALA A 38 12.43 -1.30 -13.18
C ALA A 38 11.51 -0.73 -12.09
N TYR A 39 12.06 0.10 -11.20
CA TYR A 39 11.31 0.79 -10.15
C TYR A 39 10.18 1.67 -10.73
N GLN A 40 10.49 2.48 -11.74
CA GLN A 40 9.50 3.34 -12.39
C GLN A 40 8.37 2.52 -13.05
N GLY A 41 8.72 1.41 -13.71
CA GLY A 41 7.72 0.51 -14.31
C GLY A 41 6.79 -0.12 -13.26
N MET A 42 7.33 -0.53 -12.11
CA MET A 42 6.53 -1.06 -11.01
C MET A 42 5.58 -0.01 -10.42
N LEU A 43 6.03 1.25 -10.27
CA LEU A 43 5.16 2.34 -9.84
C LEU A 43 4.01 2.58 -10.81
N THR A 44 4.28 2.58 -12.12
CA THR A 44 3.22 2.73 -13.14
C THR A 44 2.20 1.60 -13.06
N VAL A 45 2.65 0.34 -12.94
CA VAL A 45 1.73 -0.81 -12.79
C VAL A 45 0.91 -0.69 -11.50
N LYS A 46 1.52 -0.27 -10.38
CA LYS A 46 0.81 -0.04 -9.12
C LYS A 46 -0.29 1.01 -9.29
N ASP A 47 0.04 2.14 -9.90
CA ASP A 47 -0.91 3.24 -10.12
C ASP A 47 -2.06 2.83 -11.06
N GLU A 48 -1.80 1.98 -12.05
CA GLU A 48 -2.83 1.39 -12.92
C GLU A 48 -3.76 0.43 -12.16
N LEU A 49 -3.21 -0.39 -11.26
CA LEU A 49 -4.00 -1.29 -10.42
C LEU A 49 -4.88 -0.52 -9.43
N GLU A 50 -4.37 0.55 -8.84
CA GLU A 50 -5.12 1.41 -7.91
C GLU A 50 -6.28 2.17 -8.59
N GLN A 51 -6.20 2.40 -9.90
CA GLN A 51 -7.31 2.97 -10.68
C GLN A 51 -8.49 2.01 -10.87
N GLY A 52 -8.30 0.72 -10.59
CA GLY A 52 -9.38 -0.25 -10.55
C GLY A 52 -10.38 0.11 -9.45
N LYS A 53 -11.44 0.86 -9.80
CA LYS A 53 -12.52 1.20 -8.88
C LYS A 53 -13.30 -0.07 -8.51
N LEU A 54 -12.88 -0.71 -7.43
CA LEU A 54 -13.65 -1.76 -6.78
C LEU A 54 -14.62 -1.10 -5.79
N ASN A 55 -15.91 -1.15 -6.10
CA ASN A 55 -16.93 -0.74 -5.14
C ASN A 55 -17.33 -1.96 -4.30
N PRO A 56 -17.47 -1.81 -2.97
CA PRO A 56 -18.09 -2.85 -2.16
C PRO A 56 -19.54 -3.06 -2.62
N SER A 57 -20.08 -4.26 -2.37
CA SER A 57 -21.50 -4.51 -2.62
C SER A 57 -22.37 -3.66 -1.69
N ASP A 58 -23.55 -3.23 -2.15
CA ASP A 58 -24.51 -2.47 -1.35
C ASP A 58 -24.81 -3.19 -0.01
N SER A 59 -24.93 -4.52 -0.06
CA SER A 59 -25.14 -5.35 1.14
C SER A 59 -24.01 -5.22 2.16
N SER A 60 -22.75 -5.16 1.72
CA SER A 60 -21.60 -5.00 2.62
C SER A 60 -21.61 -3.62 3.28
N ILE A 61 -21.99 -2.57 2.54
CA ILE A 61 -22.14 -1.21 3.06
C ILE A 61 -23.24 -1.20 4.13
N ASP A 62 -24.40 -1.80 3.83
CA ASP A 62 -25.55 -1.84 4.74
C ASP A 62 -25.22 -2.54 6.06
N ILE A 63 -24.52 -3.68 6.01
CA ILE A 63 -24.08 -4.41 7.21
C ILE A 63 -23.19 -3.55 8.10
N ILE A 64 -22.19 -2.86 7.52
CA ILE A 64 -21.27 -2.00 8.27
C ILE A 64 -22.03 -0.82 8.89
N LEU A 65 -22.90 -0.17 8.10
CA LEU A 65 -23.69 0.96 8.58
C LEU A 65 -24.68 0.56 9.68
N GLN A 66 -25.28 -0.62 9.59
CA GLN A 66 -26.17 -1.15 10.62
C GLN A 66 -25.42 -1.39 11.92
N TYR A 67 -24.30 -2.11 11.86
CA TYR A 67 -23.46 -2.38 13.03
C TYR A 67 -23.01 -1.09 13.73
N SER A 68 -22.59 -0.08 12.96
CA SER A 68 -22.18 1.21 13.50
C SER A 68 -23.30 1.95 14.24
N ARG A 69 -24.54 1.90 13.72
CA ARG A 69 -25.71 2.51 14.40
C ARG A 69 -26.09 1.78 15.68
N GLU A 70 -25.96 0.46 15.70
CA GLU A 70 -26.29 -0.36 16.88
C GLU A 70 -25.31 -0.10 18.03
N GLN A 71 -24.01 0.01 17.76
CA GLN A 71 -22.98 0.38 18.74
C GLN A 71 -23.29 1.73 19.42
N VAL A 72 -23.62 2.76 18.63
CA VAL A 72 -23.98 4.10 19.14
C VAL A 72 -25.20 4.05 20.07
N ASN A 73 -26.21 3.23 19.75
CA ASN A 73 -27.40 3.08 20.59
C ASN A 73 -27.15 2.29 21.87
N THR A 74 -26.20 1.36 21.87
CA THR A 74 -25.93 0.48 23.03
C THR A 74 -25.14 1.23 24.12
N GLU A 75 -24.30 2.19 23.76
CA GLU A 75 -23.61 3.07 24.71
C GLU A 75 -24.55 4.10 25.37
N SER A 76 -25.62 4.54 24.68
CA SER A 76 -26.60 5.51 25.19
C SER A 76 -27.65 4.95 26.17
N HIS A 77 -27.58 3.66 26.55
CA HIS A 77 -28.43 3.05 27.58
C HIS A 77 -27.65 2.54 28.80
N SER A 78 -26.43 3.04 28.99
CA SER A 78 -25.59 2.76 30.16
C SER A 78 -25.48 3.99 31.09
N GLU A 79 -26.61 4.54 31.54
CA GLU A 79 -26.68 5.49 32.68
C GLU A 79 -27.89 5.19 33.57
#